data_AF-A0A6C0CTA6-F1
#
_entry.id   AF-A0A6C0CTA6-F1
#
_cell.length_a   1.000
_cell.length_b   1.000
_cell.length_c   1.000
_cell.angle_alpha   90.00
_cell.angle_beta   90.00
_cell.angle_gamma   90.00
#
_symmetry.space_group_name_H-M   'P 1'
#
loop_
_entity.id
_entity.type
_entity.pdbx_description
1 polymer ?
#
loop_
_entity_poly.entity_id
_entity_poly.type
_entity_poly.pdbx_seq_one_letter_code
_entity_poly.pdbx_strand_id
1 'polypeptide(L)'
;MGGSSSTMKSPEKVFEKELKNIESIINKIITKNDKFVDPSYNFMNDSICNEYTMVVEDKLNKHLKIHLHELASNIYFVPKKTNEVTLKNQNITKKELCSIITSHYTRTLKILSMIREMYDIENGGDYSLPGILFRNIDNVDGMFQVSYCGMNQEPLDGGERVDFSKLKGLKRFVDELLTEEEARTFLNHLKQLFGNMNKRKISELICKDTLLSLETYQMIYEGIPIDMRCQSGGGVKSEHFMFFVAKDKPIISYELCYDKQKMMIPYDKTIKSLFQKFKNDYLMNLNGVTSIIHKLISFDKSSKSYKLNDLSHDQLIAIELELKRNVMVFYIQGMVNYYKIFNYIKNNKHLKQ
;
A
#
# COMPACT_ATOMS: atom_id res chain seq x y z
N MET A 1 -5.14 -50.86 -16.01
CA MET A 1 -4.88 -49.59 -16.72
C MET A 1 -5.56 -48.47 -15.93
N GLY A 2 -4.85 -47.86 -14.99
CA GLY A 2 -5.36 -46.77 -14.16
C GLY A 2 -4.60 -45.50 -14.52
N GLY A 3 -5.26 -44.60 -15.24
CA GLY A 3 -4.71 -43.28 -15.55
C GLY A 3 -4.73 -42.42 -14.31
N SER A 4 -3.54 -42.13 -13.75
CA SER A 4 -3.37 -41.09 -12.75
C SER A 4 -3.57 -39.73 -13.40
N SER A 5 -4.68 -39.05 -13.08
CA SER A 5 -4.89 -37.65 -13.44
C SER A 5 -3.80 -36.81 -12.79
N SER A 6 -2.89 -36.27 -13.60
CA SER A 6 -2.00 -35.20 -13.18
C SER A 6 -2.84 -33.96 -12.94
N THR A 7 -3.16 -33.68 -11.67
CA THR A 7 -3.62 -32.36 -11.26
C THR A 7 -2.53 -31.36 -11.63
N MET A 8 -2.77 -30.56 -12.68
CA MET A 8 -1.95 -29.38 -12.98
C MET A 8 -1.94 -28.53 -11.72
N LYS A 9 -0.79 -28.47 -11.02
CA LYS A 9 -0.58 -27.50 -9.96
C LYS A 9 -0.77 -26.13 -10.60
N SER A 10 -1.70 -25.34 -10.07
CA SER A 10 -1.78 -23.92 -10.38
C SER A 10 -0.39 -23.29 -10.15
N PRO A 11 0.07 -22.37 -11.01
CA PRO A 11 1.33 -21.66 -10.77
C PRO A 11 1.32 -21.07 -9.36
N GLU A 12 2.38 -21.28 -8.58
CA GLU A 12 2.53 -20.71 -7.23
C GLU A 12 2.60 -19.19 -7.38
N LYS A 13 1.69 -18.45 -6.71
CA LYS A 13 1.67 -16.97 -6.77
C LYS A 13 2.92 -16.41 -6.08
N VAL A 14 3.38 -15.23 -6.48
CA VAL A 14 4.72 -14.70 -6.12
C VAL A 14 4.98 -14.66 -4.61
N PHE A 15 3.98 -14.25 -3.82
CA PHE A 15 4.06 -14.11 -2.36
C PHE A 15 2.91 -14.79 -1.62
N GLU A 16 2.42 -15.91 -2.18
CA GLU A 16 1.23 -16.58 -1.67
C GLU A 16 1.34 -16.93 -0.17
N LYS A 17 2.48 -17.48 0.23
CA LYS A 17 2.71 -17.94 1.61
C LYS A 17 2.73 -16.76 2.57
N GLU A 18 3.41 -15.70 2.19
CA GLU A 18 3.59 -14.47 2.95
C GLU A 18 2.26 -13.72 3.14
N LEU A 19 1.42 -13.65 2.11
CA LEU A 19 0.17 -12.89 2.13
C LEU A 19 -1.03 -13.68 2.65
N LYS A 20 -0.98 -15.01 2.68
CA LYS A 20 -2.12 -15.87 3.11
C LYS A 20 -2.68 -15.51 4.49
N ASN A 21 -1.82 -15.17 5.45
CA ASN A 21 -2.28 -14.78 6.78
C ASN A 21 -3.04 -13.44 6.74
N ILE A 22 -2.47 -12.46 6.03
CA ILE A 22 -3.08 -11.15 5.85
C ILE A 22 -4.43 -11.28 5.13
N GLU A 23 -4.49 -12.09 4.07
CA GLU A 23 -5.72 -12.41 3.32
C GLU A 23 -6.79 -12.98 4.25
N SER A 24 -6.45 -14.02 5.02
CA SER A 24 -7.36 -14.65 5.96
C SER A 24 -7.90 -13.68 7.00
N ILE A 25 -7.07 -12.75 7.48
CA ILE A 25 -7.48 -11.74 8.46
C ILE A 25 -8.43 -10.72 7.81
N ILE A 26 -8.02 -10.11 6.69
CA ILE A 26 -8.79 -9.06 6.01
C ILE A 26 -10.15 -9.60 5.57
N ASN A 27 -10.22 -10.79 4.98
CA ASN A 27 -11.47 -11.38 4.49
C ASN A 27 -12.45 -11.76 5.61
N LYS A 28 -11.98 -11.87 6.86
CA LYS A 28 -12.86 -12.05 8.03
C LYS A 28 -13.44 -10.74 8.55
N ILE A 29 -12.96 -9.60 8.08
CA ILE A 29 -13.29 -8.27 8.61
C ILE A 29 -14.02 -7.44 7.58
N ILE A 30 -13.56 -7.48 6.33
CA ILE A 30 -14.19 -6.78 5.21
C ILE A 30 -14.60 -7.78 4.12
N THR A 31 -15.78 -7.56 3.57
CA THR A 31 -16.31 -8.28 2.42
C THR A 31 -15.64 -7.77 1.13
N LYS A 32 -15.81 -8.50 0.02
CA LYS A 32 -15.30 -8.09 -1.29
C LYS A 32 -15.80 -6.71 -1.73
N ASN A 33 -17.01 -6.33 -1.33
CA ASN A 33 -17.66 -5.07 -1.70
C ASN A 33 -17.34 -3.91 -0.74
N ASP A 34 -16.20 -3.95 -0.04
CA ASP A 34 -15.79 -2.94 0.94
C ASP A 34 -16.88 -2.63 1.97
N LYS A 35 -17.36 -3.67 2.65
CA LYS A 35 -18.24 -3.54 3.83
C LYS A 35 -17.69 -4.39 4.96
N PHE A 36 -17.89 -4.00 6.20
CA PHE A 36 -17.55 -4.86 7.33
C PHE A 36 -18.36 -6.17 7.28
N VAL A 37 -17.75 -7.27 7.68
CA VAL A 37 -18.43 -8.57 7.82
C VAL A 37 -19.40 -8.53 8.99
N ASP A 38 -18.99 -7.92 10.11
CA ASP A 38 -19.91 -7.64 11.21
C ASP A 38 -20.83 -6.47 10.80
N PRO A 39 -22.15 -6.70 10.66
CA PRO A 39 -23.08 -5.69 10.22
C PRO A 39 -23.23 -4.55 11.22
N SER A 40 -22.88 -4.75 12.50
CA SER A 40 -22.92 -3.69 13.48
C SER A 40 -21.97 -2.55 13.12
N TYR A 41 -20.80 -2.80 12.53
CA TYR A 41 -19.89 -1.73 12.10
C TYR A 41 -20.31 -1.04 10.80
N ASN A 42 -21.29 -1.59 10.07
CA ASN A 42 -21.80 -0.98 8.84
C ASN A 42 -22.90 0.06 9.13
N PHE A 43 -22.67 0.96 10.08
CA PHE A 43 -23.52 2.13 10.36
C PHE A 43 -23.56 3.16 9.19
N MET A 44 -23.19 2.74 7.97
CA MET A 44 -22.84 3.54 6.79
C MET A 44 -24.05 4.16 6.08
N ASN A 45 -25.14 4.40 6.79
CA ASN A 45 -26.31 5.10 6.29
C ASN A 45 -26.83 5.99 7.42
N ASP A 46 -26.94 7.30 7.16
CA ASP A 46 -27.55 8.28 8.06
C ASP A 46 -28.92 7.81 8.60
N SER A 47 -29.66 6.97 7.86
CA SER A 47 -30.92 6.37 8.27
C SER A 47 -30.76 5.36 9.40
N ILE A 48 -29.67 4.60 9.46
CA ILE A 48 -29.40 3.59 10.50
C ILE A 48 -29.00 4.27 11.81
N CYS A 49 -28.23 5.36 11.75
CA CYS A 49 -27.88 6.13 12.95
C CYS A 49 -29.12 6.72 13.66
N ASN A 50 -30.18 7.03 12.91
CA ASN A 50 -31.47 7.47 13.47
C ASN A 50 -32.21 6.36 14.24
N GLU A 51 -31.91 5.09 13.99
CA GLU A 51 -32.55 3.93 14.65
C GLU A 51 -31.90 3.59 16.00
N TYR A 52 -30.63 3.96 16.20
CA TYR A 52 -29.93 3.72 17.47
C TYR A 52 -30.26 4.80 18.49
N THR A 53 -30.78 4.36 19.65
CA THR A 53 -30.83 5.20 20.84
C THR A 53 -29.46 5.17 21.46
N MET A 54 -28.85 6.34 21.60
CA MET A 54 -27.60 6.42 22.29
C MET A 54 -27.85 7.24 23.64
N VAL A 55 -27.19 7.03 24.81
CA VAL A 55 -27.56 7.61 26.16
C VAL A 55 -26.49 8.47 26.90
N VAL A 56 -26.65 9.80 26.98
CA VAL A 56 -25.68 10.73 27.62
C VAL A 56 -25.47 10.43 29.11
N GLU A 57 -24.20 10.39 29.52
CA GLU A 57 -23.67 10.05 30.86
C GLU A 57 -24.37 10.78 32.01
N ASP A 58 -24.68 12.06 31.84
CA ASP A 58 -25.25 12.95 32.86
C ASP A 58 -26.66 12.53 33.33
N LYS A 59 -27.31 11.62 32.60
CA LYS A 59 -28.64 11.07 32.92
C LYS A 59 -28.59 9.65 33.51
N LEU A 60 -27.40 9.05 33.66
CA LEU A 60 -27.19 7.67 34.15
C LEU A 60 -26.90 7.59 35.66
N ASN A 61 -27.45 8.50 36.47
CA ASN A 61 -27.21 8.63 37.93
C ASN A 61 -27.47 7.38 38.82
N LYS A 62 -27.82 6.22 38.25
CA LYS A 62 -28.08 4.96 38.99
C LYS A 62 -27.22 3.75 38.58
N HIS A 63 -26.35 3.86 37.58
CA HIS A 63 -25.49 2.74 37.17
C HIS A 63 -24.01 3.13 37.21
N LEU A 64 -23.15 2.16 37.56
CA LEU A 64 -21.74 2.34 37.95
C LEU A 64 -21.01 3.40 37.11
N LYS A 65 -20.49 4.43 37.79
CA LYS A 65 -19.55 5.41 37.21
C LYS A 65 -18.24 4.71 36.85
N ILE A 66 -17.87 4.70 35.58
CA ILE A 66 -16.54 4.30 35.12
C ILE A 66 -15.83 5.58 34.66
N HIS A 67 -14.68 5.88 35.25
CA HIS A 67 -13.88 7.05 34.93
C HIS A 67 -13.28 6.94 33.50
N LEU A 68 -13.66 7.89 32.65
CA LEU A 68 -13.37 8.01 31.21
C LEU A 68 -11.92 8.42 30.84
N HIS A 69 -10.94 8.29 31.75
CA HIS A 69 -9.58 8.76 31.47
C HIS A 69 -8.65 7.68 30.89
N GLU A 70 -9.03 6.41 30.92
CA GLU A 70 -8.13 5.30 30.53
C GLU A 70 -8.69 4.35 29.46
N LEU A 71 -9.87 4.62 28.90
CA LEU A 71 -10.48 3.79 27.86
C LEU A 71 -10.55 4.57 26.54
N ALA A 72 -9.74 4.17 25.56
CA ALA A 72 -9.78 4.65 24.17
C ALA A 72 -11.05 4.18 23.41
N SER A 73 -12.04 3.67 24.13
CA SER A 73 -13.28 3.06 23.68
C SER A 73 -14.48 3.76 24.30
N ASN A 74 -15.00 4.78 23.60
CA ASN A 74 -16.19 5.50 24.03
C ASN A 74 -17.36 5.16 23.11
N ILE A 75 -18.28 4.35 23.63
CA ILE A 75 -19.62 4.18 23.08
C ILE A 75 -20.33 5.53 23.22
N TYR A 76 -20.57 6.21 22.09
CA TYR A 76 -21.33 7.45 22.07
C TYR A 76 -22.81 7.17 22.19
N PHE A 77 -23.44 8.07 22.91
CA PHE A 77 -24.67 7.77 23.57
C PHE A 77 -25.59 9.06 23.46
N VAL A 78 -26.30 9.28 22.32
CA VAL A 78 -27.22 10.38 21.90
C VAL A 78 -28.74 10.15 22.15
N PRO A 79 -29.42 10.94 23.01
CA PRO A 79 -30.75 10.60 23.52
C PRO A 79 -31.84 10.65 22.43
N LYS A 80 -32.75 9.66 22.41
CA LYS A 80 -33.81 9.53 21.38
C LYS A 80 -34.61 10.81 21.11
N LYS A 81 -34.83 11.65 22.13
CA LYS A 81 -35.68 12.86 22.06
C LYS A 81 -34.93 14.20 21.93
N THR A 82 -33.60 14.23 22.05
CA THR A 82 -32.84 15.49 22.08
C THR A 82 -32.00 15.61 20.82
N ASN A 83 -32.31 16.56 19.94
CA ASN A 83 -31.58 16.72 18.67
C ASN A 83 -30.17 17.33 18.82
N GLU A 84 -29.87 17.87 20.00
CA GLU A 84 -28.61 18.51 20.33
C GLU A 84 -28.03 17.90 21.61
N VAL A 85 -26.70 17.76 21.64
CA VAL A 85 -25.90 17.29 22.77
C VAL A 85 -24.81 18.34 23.02
N THR A 86 -24.67 18.79 24.27
CA THR A 86 -23.61 19.74 24.63
C THR A 86 -22.34 18.98 24.99
N LEU A 87 -21.27 19.15 24.21
CA LEU A 87 -19.95 18.59 24.46
C LEU A 87 -18.95 19.74 24.65
N LYS A 88 -18.30 19.81 25.82
CA LYS A 88 -17.26 20.83 26.15
C LYS A 88 -17.66 22.26 25.75
N ASN A 89 -18.86 22.69 26.14
CA ASN A 89 -19.44 24.02 25.86
C ASN A 89 -19.81 24.28 24.38
N GLN A 90 -19.86 23.26 23.54
CA GLN A 90 -20.38 23.33 22.17
C GLN A 90 -21.63 22.48 22.03
N ASN A 91 -22.68 23.02 21.42
CA ASN A 91 -23.86 22.24 21.06
C ASN A 91 -23.59 21.54 19.73
N ILE A 92 -23.65 20.21 19.72
CA ILE A 92 -23.46 19.36 18.54
C ILE A 92 -24.77 18.63 18.28
N THR A 93 -25.24 18.67 17.04
CA THR A 93 -26.45 17.98 16.62
C THR A 93 -26.21 16.47 16.51
N LYS A 94 -27.27 15.66 16.62
CA LYS A 94 -27.16 14.21 16.37
C LYS A 94 -26.55 13.89 15.01
N LYS A 95 -26.95 14.66 13.99
CA LYS A 95 -26.49 14.49 12.61
C LYS A 95 -24.98 14.68 12.52
N GLU A 96 -24.43 15.70 13.17
CA GLU A 96 -22.99 15.94 13.23
C GLU A 96 -22.27 14.80 13.96
N LEU A 97 -22.81 14.30 15.07
CA LEU A 97 -22.19 13.18 15.78
C LEU A 97 -22.23 11.88 14.96
N CYS A 98 -23.35 11.58 14.29
CA CYS A 98 -23.48 10.46 13.37
C CYS A 98 -22.46 10.56 12.23
N SER A 99 -22.27 11.75 11.67
CA SER A 99 -21.26 12.00 10.63
C SER A 99 -19.84 11.72 11.13
N ILE A 100 -19.50 12.16 12.35
CA ILE A 100 -18.19 11.90 12.97
C ILE A 100 -17.96 10.39 13.15
N ILE A 101 -18.93 9.67 13.72
CA ILE A 101 -18.84 8.22 13.94
C ILE A 101 -18.73 7.47 12.60
N THR A 102 -19.60 7.79 11.65
CA THR A 102 -19.61 7.17 10.32
C THR A 102 -18.29 7.42 9.58
N SER A 103 -17.78 8.64 9.64
CA SER A 103 -16.48 9.02 9.08
C SER A 103 -15.33 8.19 9.68
N HIS A 104 -15.37 7.95 11.00
CA HIS A 104 -14.37 7.14 11.69
C HIS A 104 -14.34 5.69 11.16
N TYR A 105 -15.48 5.00 11.15
CA TYR A 105 -15.57 3.63 10.63
C TYR A 105 -15.26 3.54 9.13
N THR A 106 -15.73 4.52 8.35
CA THR A 106 -15.42 4.64 6.91
C THR A 106 -13.91 4.73 6.69
N ARG A 107 -13.20 5.48 7.54
CA ARG A 107 -11.75 5.64 7.42
C ARG A 107 -11.00 4.35 7.76
N THR A 108 -11.39 3.62 8.80
CA THR A 108 -10.85 2.28 9.09
C THR A 108 -11.08 1.31 7.92
N LEU A 109 -12.29 1.29 7.37
CA LEU A 109 -12.63 0.49 6.20
C LEU A 109 -11.77 0.84 4.98
N LYS A 110 -11.58 2.14 4.71
CA LYS A 110 -10.71 2.63 3.63
C LYS A 110 -9.27 2.14 3.81
N ILE A 111 -8.71 2.21 5.01
CA ILE A 111 -7.34 1.73 5.30
C ILE A 111 -7.21 0.23 5.03
N LEU A 112 -8.14 -0.59 5.52
CA LEU A 112 -8.13 -2.05 5.28
C LEU A 112 -8.30 -2.39 3.79
N SER A 113 -9.18 -1.69 3.09
CA SER A 113 -9.43 -1.87 1.66
C SER A 113 -8.20 -1.46 0.83
N MET A 114 -7.54 -0.37 1.21
CA MET A 114 -6.30 0.09 0.59
C MET A 114 -5.19 -0.95 0.71
N ILE A 115 -5.02 -1.55 1.89
CA ILE A 115 -4.05 -2.62 2.10
C ILE A 115 -4.37 -3.80 1.16
N ARG A 116 -5.64 -4.24 1.13
CA ARG A 116 -6.09 -5.33 0.25
C ARG A 116 -5.74 -5.08 -1.22
N GLU A 117 -5.94 -3.87 -1.71
CA GLU A 117 -5.69 -3.50 -3.10
C GLU A 117 -4.22 -3.30 -3.43
N MET A 118 -3.49 -2.48 -2.65
CA MET A 118 -2.10 -2.10 -2.94
C MET A 118 -1.13 -3.29 -2.90
N TYR A 119 -1.38 -4.23 -2.00
CA TYR A 119 -0.59 -5.46 -1.85
C TYR A 119 -1.15 -6.63 -2.65
N ASP A 120 -2.29 -6.42 -3.33
CA ASP A 120 -2.97 -7.42 -4.15
C ASP A 120 -3.11 -8.78 -3.47
N ILE A 121 -3.60 -8.73 -2.23
CA ILE A 121 -3.55 -9.85 -1.30
C ILE A 121 -4.31 -11.08 -1.82
N GLU A 122 -5.45 -10.89 -2.48
CA GLU A 122 -6.28 -11.97 -3.03
C GLU A 122 -5.59 -12.74 -4.18
N ASN A 123 -4.62 -12.11 -4.85
CA ASN A 123 -3.85 -12.73 -5.92
C ASN A 123 -2.40 -13.02 -5.50
N GLY A 124 -2.12 -13.10 -4.20
CA GLY A 124 -0.77 -13.42 -3.72
C GLY A 124 0.28 -12.38 -4.15
N GLY A 125 -0.16 -11.13 -4.36
CA GLY A 125 0.70 -10.03 -4.73
C GLY A 125 1.06 -9.97 -6.21
N ASP A 126 0.56 -10.89 -7.05
CA ASP A 126 0.97 -11.02 -8.46
C ASP A 126 0.85 -9.72 -9.26
N TYR A 127 -0.21 -8.95 -9.05
CA TYR A 127 -0.49 -7.70 -9.76
C TYR A 127 -0.10 -6.44 -8.96
N SER A 128 0.46 -6.60 -7.76
CA SER A 128 1.11 -5.48 -7.05
C SER A 128 2.38 -5.04 -7.79
N LEU A 129 2.83 -3.79 -7.59
CA LEU A 129 4.04 -3.32 -8.27
C LEU A 129 5.27 -4.21 -7.95
N PRO A 130 5.63 -4.48 -6.68
CA PRO A 130 6.71 -5.41 -6.38
C PRO A 130 6.49 -6.82 -6.93
N GLY A 131 5.26 -7.34 -6.93
CA GLY A 131 4.97 -8.63 -7.59
C GLY A 131 5.28 -8.63 -9.08
N ILE A 132 4.89 -7.57 -9.81
CA ILE A 132 5.27 -7.37 -11.22
C ILE A 132 6.80 -7.35 -11.36
N LEU A 133 7.52 -6.64 -10.48
CA LEU A 133 8.98 -6.58 -10.52
C LEU A 133 9.65 -7.92 -10.24
N PHE A 134 9.13 -8.69 -9.27
CA PHE A 134 9.62 -10.02 -8.96
C PHE A 134 9.39 -11.00 -10.11
N ARG A 135 8.27 -10.92 -10.83
CA ARG A 135 8.03 -11.75 -12.03
C ARG A 135 8.99 -11.46 -13.18
N ASN A 136 9.62 -10.28 -13.18
CA ASN A 136 10.69 -9.97 -14.12
C ASN A 136 12.04 -10.58 -13.70
N ILE A 137 12.11 -11.31 -12.59
CA ILE A 137 13.31 -11.94 -12.07
C ILE A 137 13.05 -13.45 -11.95
N ASP A 138 13.97 -14.27 -12.43
CA ASP A 138 13.83 -15.72 -12.41
C ASP A 138 15.15 -16.42 -12.10
N ASN A 139 15.07 -17.64 -11.58
CA ASN A 139 16.23 -18.51 -11.36
C ASN A 139 16.01 -19.82 -12.11
N VAL A 140 16.76 -19.99 -13.20
CA VAL A 140 16.62 -21.12 -14.12
C VAL A 140 17.97 -21.83 -14.18
N ASP A 141 18.02 -23.10 -13.80
CA ASP A 141 19.20 -23.97 -13.94
C ASP A 141 20.51 -23.38 -13.37
N GLY A 142 20.44 -22.71 -12.21
CA GLY A 142 21.60 -22.09 -11.57
C GLY A 142 22.07 -20.80 -12.26
N MET A 143 21.26 -20.26 -13.17
CA MET A 143 21.41 -18.94 -13.77
C MET A 143 20.36 -18.00 -13.19
N PHE A 144 20.80 -16.77 -12.92
CA PHE A 144 19.91 -15.70 -12.54
C PHE A 144 19.51 -14.91 -13.78
N GLN A 145 18.21 -14.83 -14.06
CA GLN A 145 17.64 -14.18 -15.24
C GLN A 145 16.85 -12.94 -14.84
N VAL A 146 17.03 -11.86 -15.59
CA VAL A 146 16.18 -10.67 -15.49
C VAL A 146 15.58 -10.36 -16.86
N SER A 147 14.26 -10.26 -16.90
CA SER A 147 13.47 -9.86 -18.06
C SER A 147 13.23 -8.36 -18.03
N TYR A 148 13.38 -7.69 -19.18
CA TYR A 148 13.23 -6.24 -19.29
C TYR A 148 12.75 -5.87 -20.69
N CYS A 149 12.28 -4.64 -20.86
CA CYS A 149 11.95 -4.11 -22.18
C CYS A 149 13.17 -3.40 -22.79
N GLY A 150 13.65 -3.88 -23.95
CA GLY A 150 14.79 -3.29 -24.68
C GLY A 150 14.45 -1.98 -25.40
N MET A 151 13.16 -1.64 -25.49
CA MET A 151 12.64 -0.37 -25.99
C MET A 151 11.69 0.28 -24.97
N ASN A 152 11.24 1.50 -25.26
CA ASN A 152 10.23 2.17 -24.44
C ASN A 152 8.91 1.40 -24.48
N GLN A 153 8.16 1.40 -23.37
CA GLN A 153 6.84 0.77 -23.34
C GLN A 153 5.77 1.80 -23.70
N GLU A 154 5.36 1.80 -24.96
CA GLU A 154 4.38 2.73 -25.54
C GLU A 154 3.63 2.07 -26.71
N PRO A 155 2.39 2.50 -27.03
CA PRO A 155 1.66 2.01 -28.21
C PRO A 155 2.40 2.24 -29.54
N LEU A 156 2.19 1.36 -30.54
CA LEU A 156 2.90 1.40 -31.84
C LEU A 156 2.53 2.59 -32.73
N ASP A 157 1.33 3.11 -32.57
CA ASP A 157 0.80 4.29 -33.27
C ASP A 157 1.44 5.60 -32.81
N GLY A 158 2.27 5.55 -31.76
CA GLY A 158 3.07 6.67 -31.29
C GLY A 158 2.24 7.64 -30.45
N GLY A 159 2.72 7.91 -29.24
CA GLY A 159 2.07 8.86 -28.34
C GLY A 159 0.90 8.25 -27.57
N GLU A 160 1.21 7.48 -26.54
CA GLU A 160 0.58 7.59 -25.23
C GLU A 160 1.42 6.81 -24.22
N ARG A 161 1.30 7.20 -22.97
CA ARG A 161 2.15 6.74 -21.87
C ARG A 161 1.54 5.49 -21.23
N VAL A 162 2.32 4.72 -20.46
CA VAL A 162 1.74 3.61 -19.68
C VAL A 162 0.75 4.18 -18.67
N ASP A 163 -0.46 3.62 -18.63
CA ASP A 163 -1.50 3.98 -17.69
C ASP A 163 -1.31 3.26 -16.35
N PHE A 164 -0.67 3.94 -15.41
CA PHE A 164 -0.46 3.40 -14.06
C PHE A 164 -1.74 3.41 -13.22
N SER A 165 -2.84 4.05 -13.64
CA SER A 165 -4.11 4.01 -12.89
C SER A 165 -4.71 2.59 -12.89
N LYS A 166 -4.28 1.75 -13.84
CA LYS A 166 -4.62 0.32 -13.92
C LYS A 166 -3.85 -0.55 -12.94
N LEU A 167 -2.80 -0.04 -12.28
CA LEU A 167 -2.16 -0.76 -11.18
C LEU A 167 -3.12 -0.81 -9.98
N LYS A 168 -3.37 -2.02 -9.48
CA LYS A 168 -4.35 -2.26 -8.43
C LYS A 168 -4.06 -1.40 -7.20
N GLY A 169 -5.07 -0.66 -6.76
CA GLY A 169 -5.02 0.24 -5.61
C GLY A 169 -4.32 1.58 -5.84
N LEU A 170 -3.46 1.75 -6.86
CA LEU A 170 -2.62 2.94 -6.98
C LEU A 170 -3.45 4.22 -7.15
N LYS A 171 -4.46 4.19 -8.02
CA LYS A 171 -5.35 5.33 -8.23
C LYS A 171 -6.05 5.72 -6.94
N ARG A 172 -6.63 4.74 -6.25
CA ARG A 172 -7.33 4.96 -4.98
C ARG A 172 -6.40 5.53 -3.90
N PHE A 173 -5.18 5.01 -3.79
CA PHE A 173 -4.18 5.49 -2.84
C PHE A 173 -3.87 6.97 -3.05
N VAL A 174 -3.62 7.35 -4.30
CA VAL A 174 -3.27 8.72 -4.68
C VAL A 174 -4.47 9.65 -4.55
N ASP A 175 -5.65 9.26 -5.03
CA ASP A 175 -6.82 10.13 -5.09
C ASP A 175 -7.55 10.25 -3.74
N GLU A 176 -7.55 9.20 -2.91
CA GLU A 176 -8.36 9.14 -1.68
C GLU A 176 -7.56 9.25 -0.38
N LEU A 177 -6.25 8.94 -0.39
CA LEU A 177 -5.44 8.90 0.82
C LEU A 177 -4.43 10.04 0.88
N LEU A 178 -3.71 10.30 -0.22
CA LEU A 178 -2.69 11.34 -0.27
C LEU A 178 -3.30 12.74 -0.36
N THR A 179 -2.61 13.73 0.20
CA THR A 179 -2.87 15.14 -0.15
C THR A 179 -2.39 15.42 -1.57
N GLU A 180 -2.85 16.50 -2.21
CA GLU A 180 -2.40 16.92 -3.54
C GLU A 180 -0.87 17.00 -3.63
N GLU A 181 -0.22 17.61 -2.63
CA GLU A 181 1.24 17.72 -2.61
C GLU A 181 1.94 16.36 -2.45
N GLU A 182 1.42 15.49 -1.58
CA GLU A 182 1.93 14.12 -1.39
C GLU A 182 1.79 13.29 -2.67
N ALA A 183 0.61 13.32 -3.29
CA ALA A 183 0.28 12.65 -4.54
C ALA A 183 1.22 13.09 -5.66
N ARG A 184 1.39 14.41 -5.81
CA ARG A 184 2.29 14.99 -6.80
C ARG A 184 3.72 14.55 -6.59
N THR A 185 4.25 14.62 -5.36
CA THR A 185 5.63 14.21 -5.07
C THR A 185 5.82 12.73 -5.35
N PHE A 186 4.93 11.88 -4.85
CA PHE A 186 4.99 10.43 -5.05
C PHE A 186 4.92 10.03 -6.54
N LEU A 187 3.95 10.54 -7.29
CA LEU A 187 3.80 10.22 -8.72
C LEU A 187 4.98 10.73 -9.55
N ASN A 188 5.54 11.90 -9.23
CA ASN A 188 6.73 12.37 -9.94
C ASN A 188 7.99 11.57 -9.57
N HIS A 189 8.04 11.00 -8.37
CA HIS A 189 9.07 10.03 -7.98
C HIS A 189 8.98 8.76 -8.82
N LEU A 190 7.79 8.19 -8.96
CA LEU A 190 7.55 7.03 -9.84
C LEU A 190 7.93 7.36 -11.29
N LYS A 191 7.56 8.53 -11.80
CA LYS A 191 7.99 9.00 -13.14
C LYS A 191 9.50 8.98 -13.31
N GLN A 192 10.26 9.45 -12.31
CA GLN A 192 11.73 9.41 -12.39
C GLN A 192 12.26 7.98 -12.34
N LEU A 193 11.64 7.10 -11.55
CA LEU A 193 12.04 5.70 -11.47
C LEU A 193 11.79 4.98 -12.79
N PHE A 194 10.59 5.05 -13.37
CA PHE A 194 10.21 4.36 -14.61
C PHE A 194 10.79 5.01 -15.88
N GLY A 195 11.00 6.32 -15.88
CA GLY A 195 11.60 7.04 -17.01
C GLY A 195 13.14 6.96 -17.03
N ASN A 196 13.74 7.96 -17.67
CA ASN A 196 15.18 8.18 -17.61
C ASN A 196 15.52 8.78 -16.24
N MET A 197 16.02 7.93 -15.35
CA MET A 197 16.33 8.26 -13.96
C MET A 197 17.27 9.46 -13.86
N ASN A 198 16.71 10.63 -13.51
CA ASN A 198 17.48 11.85 -13.29
C ASN A 198 17.75 12.02 -11.79
N LYS A 199 19.00 11.75 -11.39
CA LYS A 199 19.45 11.81 -9.99
C LYS A 199 19.17 13.14 -9.30
N ARG A 200 19.32 14.26 -10.03
CA ARG A 200 19.03 15.60 -9.51
C ARG A 200 17.54 15.78 -9.25
N LYS A 201 16.67 15.35 -10.18
CA LYS A 201 15.21 15.42 -9.96
C LYS A 201 14.76 14.52 -8.82
N ILE A 202 15.35 13.33 -8.66
CA ILE A 202 15.04 12.47 -7.52
C ILE A 202 15.45 13.14 -6.21
N SER A 203 16.62 13.76 -6.15
CA SER A 203 17.05 14.58 -5.00
C SER A 203 16.05 15.68 -4.66
N GLU A 204 15.60 16.44 -5.66
CA GLU A 204 14.60 17.50 -5.49
C GLU A 204 13.26 16.97 -4.97
N LEU A 205 12.86 15.76 -5.36
CA LEU A 205 11.64 15.10 -4.89
C LEU A 205 11.78 14.58 -3.46
N ILE A 206 12.91 13.96 -3.13
CA ILE A 206 13.25 13.51 -1.76
C ILE A 206 13.16 14.68 -0.78
N CYS A 207 13.66 15.86 -1.17
CA CYS A 207 13.63 17.06 -0.33
C CYS A 207 12.25 17.72 -0.20
N LYS A 208 11.30 17.39 -1.09
CA LYS A 208 9.91 17.87 -1.03
C LYS A 208 8.98 16.87 -0.37
N ASP A 209 9.44 15.65 -0.12
CA ASP A 209 8.63 14.61 0.49
C ASP A 209 8.41 14.90 1.98
N THR A 210 7.15 15.04 2.36
CA THR A 210 6.72 15.29 3.75
C THR A 210 6.41 14.01 4.51
N LEU A 211 6.31 12.87 3.82
CA LEU A 211 5.93 11.57 4.37
C LEU A 211 7.15 10.75 4.76
N LEU A 212 8.16 10.66 3.89
CA LEU A 212 9.37 9.86 4.09
C LEU A 212 10.56 10.71 4.52
N SER A 213 11.31 10.22 5.51
CA SER A 213 12.52 10.90 5.99
C SER A 213 13.69 10.73 5.02
N LEU A 214 14.65 11.66 5.07
CA LEU A 214 15.90 11.56 4.32
C LEU A 214 16.66 10.26 4.64
N GLU A 215 16.67 9.84 5.90
CA GLU A 215 17.26 8.57 6.34
C GLU A 215 16.60 7.36 5.66
N THR A 216 15.28 7.36 5.55
CA THR A 216 14.53 6.32 4.81
C THR A 216 14.99 6.25 3.36
N TYR A 217 15.12 7.41 2.71
CA TYR A 217 15.61 7.49 1.34
C TYR A 217 17.07 7.05 1.18
N GLN A 218 17.93 7.38 2.13
CA GLN A 218 19.33 6.91 2.14
C GLN A 218 19.40 5.38 2.21
N MET A 219 18.58 4.74 3.05
CA MET A 219 18.51 3.29 3.12
C MET A 219 18.01 2.67 1.80
N ILE A 220 16.93 3.23 1.21
CA ILE A 220 16.38 2.74 -0.05
C ILE A 220 17.43 2.85 -1.18
N TYR A 221 18.01 4.03 -1.35
CA TYR A 221 18.95 4.33 -2.43
C TYR A 221 20.40 3.94 -2.16
N GLU A 222 20.68 3.22 -1.07
CA GLU A 222 22.01 2.73 -0.73
C GLU A 222 22.68 2.04 -1.95
N GLY A 223 23.89 2.48 -2.30
CA GLY A 223 24.61 1.98 -3.48
C GLY A 223 24.22 2.61 -4.81
N ILE A 224 23.27 3.56 -4.82
CA ILE A 224 22.94 4.42 -5.97
C ILE A 224 23.39 5.85 -5.63
N PRO A 225 24.30 6.45 -6.41
CA PRO A 225 24.82 7.79 -6.11
C PRO A 225 23.77 8.86 -6.47
N ILE A 226 22.90 9.16 -5.50
CA ILE A 226 21.96 10.27 -5.52
C ILE A 226 22.53 11.36 -4.61
N ASP A 227 22.63 12.59 -5.11
CA ASP A 227 23.01 13.73 -4.29
C ASP A 227 21.86 14.01 -3.32
N MET A 228 22.09 13.88 -2.02
CA MET A 228 21.06 14.07 -1.00
C MET A 228 21.04 15.51 -0.44
N ARG A 229 21.74 16.46 -1.09
CA ARG A 229 21.74 17.87 -0.70
C ARG A 229 20.50 18.58 -1.24
N CYS A 230 19.64 19.05 -0.34
CA CYS A 230 18.46 19.79 -0.72
C CYS A 230 18.81 21.14 -1.36
N GLN A 231 18.52 21.25 -2.65
CA GLN A 231 18.58 22.51 -3.40
C GLN A 231 17.16 22.94 -3.75
N SER A 232 16.84 24.21 -3.53
CA SER A 232 15.58 24.81 -3.94
C SER A 232 15.54 24.92 -5.46
N GLY A 233 14.66 24.15 -6.11
CA GLY A 233 14.50 24.18 -7.56
C GLY A 233 13.24 23.47 -8.07
N GLY A 234 12.58 24.10 -9.04
CA GLY A 234 11.58 23.50 -9.94
C GLY A 234 10.19 23.27 -9.37
N GLY A 235 9.18 23.92 -9.96
CA GLY A 235 7.78 23.56 -9.75
C GLY A 235 7.47 22.19 -10.34
N VAL A 236 6.81 21.33 -9.56
CA VAL A 236 6.33 20.03 -10.01
C VAL A 236 4.97 20.25 -10.67
N LYS A 237 4.83 19.97 -11.97
CA LYS A 237 3.69 20.46 -12.77
C LYS A 237 2.54 19.46 -13.02
N SER A 238 2.57 18.21 -12.55
CA SER A 238 1.52 17.26 -12.93
C SER A 238 1.35 16.03 -12.03
N GLU A 239 0.10 15.78 -11.65
CA GLU A 239 -0.51 14.54 -11.16
C GLU A 239 -1.32 13.89 -12.30
N HIS A 240 -0.65 13.10 -13.14
CA HIS A 240 -1.34 12.22 -14.09
C HIS A 240 -0.92 10.81 -13.76
N PHE A 241 -1.68 9.78 -14.11
CA PHE A 241 -1.21 8.39 -13.97
C PHE A 241 -0.52 7.87 -15.24
N MET A 242 -0.50 8.69 -16.28
CA MET A 242 0.07 8.37 -17.59
C MET A 242 1.56 8.75 -17.60
N PHE A 243 2.45 7.77 -17.50
CA PHE A 243 3.92 7.97 -17.49
C PHE A 243 4.69 7.18 -18.53
N PHE A 244 5.72 7.81 -19.07
CA PHE A 244 6.65 7.14 -19.97
C PHE A 244 7.50 6.12 -19.20
N VAL A 245 7.55 4.89 -19.70
CA VAL A 245 8.46 3.86 -19.20
C VAL A 245 9.56 3.69 -20.24
N ALA A 246 10.78 4.06 -19.86
CA ALA A 246 11.92 4.06 -20.76
C ALA A 246 12.34 2.63 -21.15
N LYS A 247 13.22 2.51 -22.15
CA LYS A 247 13.99 1.28 -22.39
C LYS A 247 14.82 0.86 -21.17
N ASP A 248 15.23 -0.40 -21.14
CA ASP A 248 16.01 -1.03 -20.08
C ASP A 248 15.28 -1.01 -18.71
N LYS A 249 13.96 -1.17 -18.74
CA LYS A 249 13.06 -1.16 -17.58
C LYS A 249 12.34 -2.49 -17.41
N PRO A 250 11.86 -2.83 -16.19
CA PRO A 250 11.02 -4.01 -16.00
C PRO A 250 9.83 -3.98 -16.95
N ILE A 251 9.39 -5.14 -17.43
CA ILE A 251 8.18 -5.24 -18.25
C ILE A 251 6.99 -4.99 -17.32
N ILE A 252 6.37 -3.81 -17.43
CA ILE A 252 5.21 -3.40 -16.63
C ILE A 252 3.92 -3.77 -17.36
N SER A 253 3.90 -3.59 -18.68
CA SER A 253 2.82 -4.07 -19.54
C SER A 253 3.39 -4.96 -20.65
N TYR A 254 2.92 -6.21 -20.70
CA TYR A 254 3.31 -7.16 -21.74
C TYR A 254 2.86 -6.72 -23.14
N GLU A 255 1.73 -6.01 -23.21
CA GLU A 255 1.15 -5.51 -24.47
C GLU A 255 1.92 -4.31 -25.01
N LEU A 256 2.51 -3.49 -24.13
CA LEU A 256 3.24 -2.28 -24.54
C LEU A 256 4.75 -2.52 -24.69
N CYS A 257 5.27 -3.68 -24.28
CA CYS A 257 6.67 -4.03 -24.48
C CYS A 257 6.86 -4.89 -25.73
N TYR A 258 7.20 -4.28 -26.86
CA TYR A 258 7.41 -5.01 -28.12
C TYR A 258 8.79 -5.69 -28.21
N ASP A 259 9.81 -5.16 -27.54
CA ASP A 259 11.15 -5.77 -27.48
C ASP A 259 11.41 -6.39 -26.10
N LYS A 260 10.88 -7.59 -25.89
CA LYS A 260 11.06 -8.34 -24.62
C LYS A 260 12.43 -9.02 -24.62
N GLN A 261 13.29 -8.61 -23.69
CA GLN A 261 14.66 -9.08 -23.59
C GLN A 261 14.91 -9.79 -22.26
N LYS A 262 15.91 -10.67 -22.25
CA LYS A 262 16.37 -11.40 -21.06
C LYS A 262 17.88 -11.27 -20.93
N MET A 263 18.35 -10.94 -19.73
CA MET A 263 19.77 -11.05 -19.39
C MET A 263 19.95 -12.16 -18.35
N MET A 264 21.01 -12.94 -18.51
CA MET A 264 21.33 -14.04 -17.61
C MET A 264 22.79 -13.95 -17.18
N ILE A 265 23.06 -14.26 -15.91
CA ILE A 265 24.40 -14.50 -15.39
C ILE A 265 24.40 -15.76 -14.53
N PRO A 266 25.54 -16.45 -14.38
CA PRO A 266 25.68 -17.51 -13.40
C PRO A 266 25.37 -16.99 -11.99
N TYR A 267 24.75 -17.83 -11.18
CA TYR A 267 24.43 -17.47 -9.80
C TYR A 267 25.72 -17.27 -8.98
N ASP A 268 25.94 -16.05 -8.49
CA ASP A 268 27.06 -15.71 -7.60
C ASP A 268 26.58 -15.16 -6.24
N LYS A 269 27.53 -14.95 -5.31
CA LYS A 269 27.23 -14.48 -3.96
C LYS A 269 26.57 -13.09 -3.95
N THR A 270 26.94 -12.22 -4.88
CA THR A 270 26.45 -10.83 -4.95
C THR A 270 25.02 -10.79 -5.45
N ILE A 271 24.71 -11.46 -6.56
CA ILE A 271 23.34 -11.51 -7.09
C ILE A 271 22.39 -12.21 -6.12
N LYS A 272 22.86 -13.27 -5.44
CA LYS A 272 22.14 -13.92 -4.34
C LYS A 272 21.82 -12.93 -3.21
N SER A 273 22.80 -12.13 -2.79
CA SER A 273 22.64 -11.15 -1.73
C SER A 273 21.63 -10.05 -2.11
N LEU A 274 21.72 -9.53 -3.35
CA LEU A 274 20.80 -8.53 -3.86
C LEU A 274 19.35 -9.05 -3.95
N PHE A 275 19.17 -10.27 -4.45
CA PHE A 275 17.85 -10.91 -4.51
C PHE A 275 17.28 -11.18 -3.12
N GLN A 276 18.09 -11.69 -2.19
CA GLN A 276 17.65 -11.90 -0.82
C GLN A 276 17.31 -10.58 -0.12
N LYS A 277 18.07 -9.50 -0.38
CA LYS A 277 17.74 -8.16 0.11
C LYS A 277 16.39 -7.70 -0.43
N PHE A 278 16.11 -7.87 -1.73
CA PHE A 278 14.80 -7.54 -2.28
C PHE A 278 13.67 -8.32 -1.59
N LYS A 279 13.84 -9.64 -1.39
CA LYS A 279 12.85 -10.45 -0.66
C LYS A 279 12.67 -9.99 0.78
N ASN A 280 13.75 -9.72 1.49
CA ASN A 280 13.71 -9.28 2.88
C ASN A 280 13.05 -7.90 3.03
N ASP A 281 13.36 -6.96 2.14
CA ASP A 281 12.75 -5.63 2.14
C ASP A 281 11.22 -5.72 1.94
N TYR A 282 10.78 -6.60 1.03
CA TYR A 282 9.36 -6.90 0.85
C TYR A 282 8.72 -7.47 2.12
N LEU A 283 9.35 -8.46 2.76
CA LEU A 283 8.88 -9.05 4.01
C LEU A 283 8.81 -8.04 5.17
N MET A 284 9.81 -7.16 5.29
CA MET A 284 9.83 -6.10 6.29
C MET A 284 8.66 -5.13 6.08
N ASN A 285 8.37 -4.78 4.83
CA ASN A 285 7.21 -3.96 4.50
C ASN A 285 5.88 -4.66 4.86
N LEU A 286 5.74 -5.96 4.56
CA LEU A 286 4.56 -6.74 4.96
C LEU A 286 4.39 -6.84 6.48
N ASN A 287 5.48 -6.92 7.25
CA ASN A 287 5.41 -6.86 8.71
C ASN A 287 4.87 -5.51 9.19
N GLY A 288 5.28 -4.41 8.54
CA GLY A 288 4.74 -3.07 8.81
C GLY A 288 3.22 -3.00 8.55
N VAL A 289 2.76 -3.57 7.44
CA VAL A 289 1.33 -3.65 7.11
C VAL A 289 0.57 -4.53 8.11
N THR A 290 1.14 -5.66 8.50
CA THR A 290 0.54 -6.57 9.48
C THR A 290 0.40 -5.87 10.84
N SER A 291 1.39 -5.06 11.23
CA SER A 291 1.34 -4.21 12.43
C SER A 291 0.20 -3.19 12.34
N ILE A 292 0.03 -2.51 11.19
CA ILE A 292 -1.11 -1.60 10.95
C ILE A 292 -2.43 -2.32 11.12
N ILE A 293 -2.59 -3.50 10.52
CA ILE A 293 -3.82 -4.30 10.64
C ILE A 293 -4.10 -4.59 12.12
N HIS A 294 -3.10 -5.06 12.88
CA HIS A 294 -3.26 -5.36 14.30
C HIS A 294 -3.49 -4.12 15.19
N LYS A 295 -3.15 -2.91 14.73
CA LYS A 295 -3.58 -1.67 15.39
C LYS A 295 -5.06 -1.39 15.17
N LEU A 296 -5.60 -1.73 14.00
CA LEU A 296 -7.01 -1.53 13.65
C LEU A 296 -7.94 -2.59 14.24
N ILE A 297 -7.43 -3.79 14.49
CA ILE A 297 -8.26 -4.95 14.86
C ILE A 297 -7.63 -5.77 15.98
N SER A 298 -8.45 -6.50 16.72
CA SER A 298 -8.00 -7.53 17.66
C SER A 298 -8.81 -8.81 17.49
N PHE A 299 -8.21 -9.94 17.85
CA PHE A 299 -8.92 -11.22 17.88
C PHE A 299 -9.55 -11.41 19.26
N ASP A 300 -10.88 -11.48 19.30
CA ASP A 300 -11.61 -11.78 20.52
C ASP A 300 -11.75 -13.30 20.69
N LYS A 301 -11.10 -13.84 21.71
CA LYS A 301 -11.10 -15.28 22.02
C LYS A 301 -12.50 -15.80 22.40
N SER A 302 -13.35 -14.95 23.00
CA SER A 302 -14.66 -15.36 23.48
C SER A 302 -15.65 -15.59 22.34
N SER A 303 -15.68 -14.66 21.39
CA SER A 303 -16.50 -14.75 20.18
C SER A 303 -15.81 -15.47 19.02
N LYS A 304 -14.51 -15.78 19.15
CA LYS A 304 -13.64 -16.37 18.12
C LYS A 304 -13.68 -15.57 16.80
N SER A 305 -13.85 -14.26 16.89
CA SER A 305 -13.95 -13.36 15.75
C SER A 305 -12.97 -12.19 15.87
N TYR A 306 -12.67 -11.55 14.75
CA TYR A 306 -11.95 -10.28 14.77
C TYR A 306 -12.92 -9.14 15.06
N LYS A 307 -12.50 -8.22 15.91
CA LYS A 307 -13.22 -6.99 16.25
C LYS A 307 -12.36 -5.79 15.89
N LEU A 308 -13.01 -4.66 15.58
CA LEU A 308 -12.30 -3.41 15.43
C LEU A 308 -11.80 -2.96 16.81
N ASN A 309 -10.57 -2.48 16.87
CA ASN A 309 -10.07 -1.81 18.06
C ASN A 309 -10.72 -0.43 18.15
N ASP A 310 -11.00 -0.01 19.36
CA ASP A 310 -11.46 1.35 19.59
C ASP A 310 -10.27 2.31 19.51
N LEU A 311 -10.32 3.21 18.53
CA LEU A 311 -9.25 4.13 18.21
C LEU A 311 -9.74 5.57 18.35
N SER A 312 -8.91 6.43 18.92
CA SER A 312 -9.13 7.86 18.87
C SER A 312 -8.93 8.40 17.45
N HIS A 313 -9.40 9.62 17.19
CA HIS A 313 -9.17 10.30 15.92
C HIS A 313 -7.67 10.44 15.60
N ASP A 314 -6.86 10.83 16.59
CA ASP A 314 -5.42 11.02 16.43
C ASP A 314 -4.69 9.68 16.21
N GLN A 315 -5.13 8.62 16.87
CA GLN A 315 -4.60 7.26 16.63
C GLN A 315 -4.88 6.82 15.19
N LEU A 316 -6.08 7.08 14.67
CA LEU A 316 -6.43 6.73 13.31
C LEU A 316 -5.66 7.57 12.27
N ILE A 317 -5.44 8.86 12.53
CA ILE A 317 -4.54 9.70 11.72
C ILE A 317 -3.12 9.11 11.69
N ALA A 318 -2.59 8.73 12.85
CA ALA A 318 -1.25 8.17 12.96
C ALA A 318 -1.12 6.84 12.18
N ILE A 319 -2.13 5.98 12.28
CA ILE A 319 -2.19 4.73 11.52
C ILE A 319 -2.27 4.98 10.02
N GLU A 320 -3.07 5.95 9.57
CA GLU A 320 -3.14 6.33 8.16
C GLU A 320 -1.79 6.85 7.65
N LEU A 321 -1.11 7.71 8.41
CA LEU A 321 0.21 8.21 8.08
C LEU A 321 1.23 7.06 7.95
N GLU A 322 1.17 6.07 8.84
CA GLU A 322 2.01 4.88 8.77
C GLU A 322 1.71 4.04 7.52
N LEU A 323 0.44 3.88 7.14
CA LEU A 323 0.07 3.23 5.89
C LEU A 323 0.63 3.96 4.68
N LYS A 324 0.47 5.29 4.61
CA LYS A 324 1.01 6.12 3.51
C LYS A 324 2.50 5.87 3.33
N ARG A 325 3.26 5.92 4.43
CA ARG A 325 4.71 5.68 4.43
C ARG A 325 5.05 4.27 3.95
N ASN A 326 4.39 3.24 4.49
CA ASN A 326 4.63 1.85 4.11
C ASN A 326 4.38 1.62 2.61
N VAL A 327 3.29 2.17 2.07
CA VAL A 327 2.94 2.03 0.65
C VAL A 327 3.95 2.76 -0.25
N MET A 328 4.39 3.97 0.12
CA MET A 328 5.40 4.69 -0.66
C MET A 328 6.73 3.95 -0.68
N VAL A 329 7.19 3.46 0.49
CA VAL A 329 8.39 2.62 0.59
C VAL A 329 8.25 1.37 -0.27
N PHE A 330 7.10 0.69 -0.21
CA PHE A 330 6.82 -0.52 -0.99
C PHE A 330 7.05 -0.31 -2.49
N TYR A 331 6.57 0.81 -3.03
CA TYR A 331 6.72 1.14 -4.45
C TYR A 331 8.16 1.55 -4.82
N ILE A 332 8.74 2.49 -4.06
CA ILE A 332 10.04 3.07 -4.38
C ILE A 332 11.16 2.04 -4.16
N GLN A 333 11.15 1.36 -3.02
CA GLN A 333 12.17 0.36 -2.67
C GLN A 333 12.11 -0.85 -3.60
N GLY A 334 10.92 -1.29 -4.00
CA GLY A 334 10.77 -2.38 -4.96
C GLY A 334 11.46 -2.08 -6.30
N MET A 335 11.20 -0.89 -6.86
CA MET A 335 11.84 -0.43 -8.10
C MET A 335 13.36 -0.31 -7.97
N VAL A 336 13.82 0.26 -6.86
CA VAL A 336 15.25 0.45 -6.60
C VAL A 336 15.97 -0.89 -6.45
N ASN A 337 15.38 -1.86 -5.75
CA ASN A 337 15.94 -3.20 -5.60
C ASN A 337 16.03 -3.93 -6.95
N TYR A 338 14.97 -3.86 -7.76
CA TYR A 338 15.02 -4.36 -9.13
C TYR A 338 16.18 -3.74 -9.93
N TYR A 339 16.37 -2.42 -9.85
CA TYR A 339 17.46 -1.75 -10.57
C TYR A 339 18.86 -2.13 -10.09
N LYS A 340 19.05 -2.36 -8.79
CA LYS A 340 20.34 -2.84 -8.27
C LYS A 340 20.70 -4.20 -8.89
N ILE A 341 19.73 -5.11 -8.94
CA ILE A 341 19.87 -6.43 -9.58
C ILE A 341 20.14 -6.28 -11.09
N PHE A 342 19.30 -5.53 -11.80
CA PHE A 342 19.43 -5.35 -13.26
C PHE A 342 20.79 -4.73 -13.65
N ASN A 343 21.21 -3.67 -12.95
CA ASN A 343 22.50 -3.01 -13.22
C ASN A 343 23.69 -3.92 -12.93
N TYR A 344 23.61 -4.73 -11.86
CA TYR A 344 24.66 -5.71 -11.57
C TYR A 344 24.82 -6.69 -12.74
N ILE A 345 23.72 -7.26 -13.23
CA ILE A 345 23.72 -8.19 -14.37
C ILE A 345 24.26 -7.52 -15.63
N LYS A 346 23.77 -6.32 -15.95
CA LYS A 346 24.19 -5.56 -17.13
C LYS A 346 25.69 -5.29 -17.15
N ASN A 347 26.27 -4.92 -16.01
CA ASN A 347 27.71 -4.62 -15.90
C ASN A 347 28.60 -5.88 -15.93
N ASN A 348 28.09 -7.04 -15.51
CA ASN A 348 28.86 -8.28 -15.46
C ASN A 348 28.70 -9.16 -16.71
N LYS A 349 27.76 -8.82 -17.62
CA LYS A 349 27.54 -9.54 -18.88
C LYS A 349 28.78 -9.54 -19.81
N HIS A 350 29.66 -8.54 -19.67
CA HIS A 350 30.85 -8.39 -20.50
C HIS A 350 32.13 -9.03 -19.90
N LEU A 351 32.08 -9.57 -18.68
CA LEU A 351 33.24 -10.14 -18.00
C LEU A 351 33.41 -11.65 -18.19
N LYS A 352 32.61 -12.27 -19.06
CA LYS A 352 32.72 -13.68 -19.44
C LYS A 352 32.38 -13.85 -20.92
N GLN A 353 33.35 -13.52 -21.78
CA GLN A 353 33.53 -14.19 -23.07
C GLN A 353 34.87 -14.91 -23.04
#